data_AF-A0AAJ1RVT7-F1
#
_entry.id   AF-A0AAJ1RVT7-F1
#
_cell.length_a   1.000
_cell.length_b   1.000
_cell.length_c   1.000
_cell.angle_alpha   90.00
_cell.angle_beta   90.00
_cell.angle_gamma   90.00
#
_symmetry.space_group_name_H-M   'P 1'
#
loop_
_entity.id
_entity.type
_entity.pdbx_description
1 polymer ?
#
loop_
_entity_poly.entity_id
_entity_poly.type
_entity_poly.pdbx_seq_one_letter_code
_entity_poly.pdbx_strand_id
1 'polypeptide(L)'
;MTKDDSLFTISENHLDTGLRGIPVGTCLTSYVDPIEGVHYVGYPVGDLADLEEEDVIYLLLHKTLPSAKESAEFRKELTHRGEEMPTGALRVLETLTTGSGHPMDWLAIGIMALGAAETTGDAKVDSLNLIARLPELMARIFLLRGGKPEDLRPRETKLGLVENFVHMLGIDGDEAERMNRVLRFFFILHMDHGGGNLSTFSGKAVASGKASVYASLASAMNALSGPLHGRANQACLEFVQRIGTSDHDEI
;
A
#
# COMPACT_ATOMS: atom_id res chain seq x y z
N MET A 1 32.17 -7.57 -11.40
CA MET A 1 32.26 -6.10 -11.30
C MET A 1 32.94 -5.78 -9.98
N THR A 2 34.02 -5.00 -10.04
CA THR A 2 34.59 -4.42 -8.82
C THR A 2 33.73 -3.23 -8.38
N LYS A 3 33.89 -2.74 -7.14
CA LYS A 3 33.14 -1.56 -6.66
C LYS A 3 33.41 -0.29 -7.47
N ASP A 4 34.45 -0.28 -8.32
CA ASP A 4 34.93 0.89 -9.05
C ASP A 4 34.51 0.89 -10.53
N ASP A 5 33.80 -0.13 -11.00
CA ASP A 5 33.30 -0.18 -12.38
C ASP A 5 32.13 0.80 -12.55
N SER A 6 32.14 1.60 -13.64
CA SER A 6 30.99 2.44 -13.99
C SER A 6 29.76 1.57 -14.25
N LEU A 7 28.68 1.83 -13.51
CA LEU A 7 27.38 1.16 -13.73
C LEU A 7 26.60 1.77 -14.90
N PHE A 8 26.79 3.08 -15.17
CA PHE A 8 26.03 3.83 -16.16
C PHE A 8 26.78 5.11 -16.55
N THR A 9 26.74 5.48 -17.84
CA THR A 9 27.29 6.75 -18.35
C THR A 9 26.16 7.69 -18.76
N ILE A 10 26.14 8.89 -18.18
CA ILE A 10 25.16 9.93 -18.50
C ILE A 10 25.63 10.75 -19.71
N SER A 11 24.71 11.05 -20.62
CA SER A 11 24.89 11.93 -21.78
C SER A 11 23.73 12.90 -21.89
N GLU A 12 23.84 13.94 -22.71
CA GLU A 12 22.78 14.94 -22.91
C GLU A 12 21.45 14.32 -23.32
N ASN A 13 21.44 13.23 -24.09
CA ASN A 13 20.23 12.52 -24.51
C ASN A 13 19.43 11.91 -23.34
N HIS A 14 20.01 11.82 -22.15
CA HIS A 14 19.32 11.32 -20.96
C HIS A 14 18.60 12.43 -20.19
N LEU A 15 18.92 13.70 -20.47
CA LEU A 15 18.20 14.85 -19.90
C LEU A 15 16.75 14.82 -20.38
N ASP A 16 15.82 15.27 -19.52
CA ASP A 16 14.37 15.37 -19.79
C ASP A 16 13.67 14.04 -20.15
N THR A 17 14.33 12.89 -19.95
CA THR A 17 13.74 11.56 -20.21
C THR A 17 12.86 11.03 -19.08
N GLY A 18 12.80 11.74 -17.95
CA GLY A 18 12.21 11.22 -16.72
C GLY A 18 13.03 10.08 -16.11
N LEU A 19 14.37 10.17 -16.18
CA LEU A 19 15.32 9.18 -15.66
C LEU A 19 15.22 7.80 -16.33
N ARG A 20 14.75 7.75 -17.59
CA ARG A 20 14.62 6.49 -18.32
C ARG A 20 15.97 5.79 -18.46
N GLY A 21 16.04 4.55 -17.97
CA GLY A 21 17.25 3.72 -18.03
C GLY A 21 18.34 4.14 -17.04
N ILE A 22 18.13 5.18 -16.22
CA ILE A 22 19.10 5.63 -15.22
C ILE A 22 18.88 4.83 -13.92
N PRO A 23 19.90 4.16 -13.37
CA PRO A 23 19.79 3.52 -12.06
C PRO A 23 19.58 4.55 -10.94
N VAL A 24 18.45 4.46 -10.23
CA VAL A 24 18.05 5.43 -9.18
C VAL A 24 18.24 4.91 -7.74
N GLY A 25 19.06 3.87 -7.58
CA GLY A 25 19.42 3.28 -6.29
C GLY A 25 18.97 1.84 -6.12
N THR A 26 19.17 1.30 -4.91
CA THR A 26 18.92 -0.11 -4.60
C THR A 26 17.50 -0.35 -4.09
N CYS A 27 17.00 -1.56 -4.31
CA CYS A 27 15.79 -2.11 -3.69
C CYS A 27 16.16 -3.48 -3.12
N LEU A 28 15.88 -3.72 -1.83
CA LEU A 28 16.22 -4.99 -1.16
C LEU A 28 14.99 -5.83 -0.85
N THR A 29 13.80 -5.35 -1.20
CA THR A 29 12.51 -6.02 -0.97
C THR A 29 12.08 -6.79 -2.21
N SER A 30 12.31 -6.24 -3.41
CA SER A 30 11.91 -6.90 -4.66
C SER A 30 12.78 -6.52 -5.86
N TYR A 31 12.69 -7.35 -6.90
CA TYR A 31 13.19 -7.09 -8.24
C TYR A 31 12.27 -7.71 -9.30
N VAL A 32 12.47 -7.33 -10.56
CA VAL A 32 11.73 -7.89 -11.70
C VAL A 32 12.71 -8.70 -12.54
N ASP A 33 12.50 -10.00 -12.58
CA ASP A 33 13.18 -10.89 -13.51
C ASP A 33 12.55 -10.76 -14.91
N PRO A 34 13.34 -10.68 -15.99
CA PRO A 34 12.80 -10.52 -17.35
C PRO A 34 12.01 -11.73 -17.86
N ILE A 35 12.13 -12.90 -17.23
CA ILE A 35 11.45 -14.14 -17.62
C ILE A 35 10.40 -14.51 -16.58
N GLU A 36 10.78 -14.54 -15.32
CA GLU A 36 9.94 -15.03 -14.23
C GLU A 36 9.09 -13.94 -13.57
N GLY A 37 9.33 -12.67 -13.92
CA GLY A 37 8.56 -11.53 -13.40
C GLY A 37 8.97 -11.13 -11.99
N VAL A 38 8.01 -10.64 -11.20
CA VAL A 38 8.28 -10.00 -9.90
C VAL A 38 8.71 -11.03 -8.86
N HIS A 39 9.77 -10.71 -8.13
CA HIS A 39 10.28 -11.49 -7.01
C HIS A 39 10.33 -10.67 -5.73
N TYR A 40 9.89 -11.25 -4.61
CA TYR A 40 10.05 -10.68 -3.28
C TYR A 40 11.12 -11.43 -2.53
N VAL A 41 12.23 -10.74 -2.23
CA VAL A 41 13.39 -11.32 -1.52
C VAL A 41 13.83 -12.67 -2.09
N GLY A 42 13.79 -12.81 -3.43
CA GLY A 42 14.21 -14.02 -4.14
C GLY A 42 13.11 -15.07 -4.37
N TYR A 43 11.90 -14.88 -3.85
CA TYR A 43 10.76 -15.75 -4.14
C TYR A 43 9.92 -15.18 -5.30
N PRO A 44 9.56 -15.97 -6.32
CA PRO A 44 8.56 -15.57 -7.31
C PRO A 44 7.28 -15.13 -6.60
N VAL A 45 6.70 -13.99 -6.98
CA VAL A 45 5.51 -13.46 -6.28
C VAL A 45 4.32 -14.43 -6.34
N GLY A 46 4.23 -15.25 -7.39
CA GLY A 46 3.22 -16.29 -7.54
C GLY A 46 3.29 -17.37 -6.45
N ASP A 47 4.49 -17.68 -5.94
CA ASP A 47 4.69 -18.68 -4.88
C ASP A 47 4.25 -18.15 -3.51
N LEU A 48 4.07 -16.84 -3.39
CA LEU A 48 3.66 -16.16 -2.15
C LEU A 48 2.17 -15.85 -2.11
N ALA A 49 1.47 -15.93 -3.25
CA ALA A 49 0.13 -15.36 -3.42
C ALA A 49 -0.96 -16.07 -2.59
N ASP A 50 -0.72 -17.33 -2.20
CA ASP A 50 -1.60 -18.13 -1.34
C ASP A 50 -1.21 -18.09 0.15
N LEU A 51 -0.17 -17.32 0.52
CA LEU A 51 0.21 -17.11 1.92
C LEU A 51 -0.69 -16.05 2.58
N GLU A 52 -0.58 -15.93 3.89
CA GLU A 52 -1.21 -14.84 4.63
C GLU A 52 -0.43 -13.54 4.45
N GLU A 53 -1.13 -12.41 4.33
CA GLU A 53 -0.52 -11.13 4.02
C GLU A 53 0.52 -10.69 5.05
N GLU A 54 0.31 -11.01 6.34
CA GLU A 54 1.27 -10.65 7.40
C GLU A 54 2.57 -11.44 7.27
N ASP A 55 2.54 -12.68 6.75
CA ASP A 55 3.74 -13.48 6.55
C ASP A 55 4.59 -12.92 5.39
N VAL A 56 3.94 -12.37 4.37
CA VAL A 56 4.62 -11.68 3.26
C VAL A 56 5.17 -10.33 3.72
N ILE A 57 4.44 -9.57 4.55
CA ILE A 57 4.96 -8.35 5.18
C ILE A 57 6.18 -8.68 6.04
N TYR A 58 6.14 -9.77 6.82
CA TYR A 58 7.28 -10.25 7.59
C TYR A 58 8.47 -10.55 6.67
N LEU A 59 8.26 -11.28 5.58
CA LEU A 59 9.30 -11.56 4.58
C LEU A 59 9.95 -10.26 4.06
N LEU A 60 9.16 -9.25 3.71
CA LEU A 60 9.69 -7.99 3.18
C LEU A 60 10.51 -7.22 4.22
N LEU A 61 10.15 -7.29 5.50
CA LEU A 61 10.87 -6.62 6.60
C LEU A 61 12.11 -7.40 7.06
N HIS A 62 11.99 -8.72 7.22
CA HIS A 62 12.99 -9.59 7.83
C HIS A 62 13.86 -10.35 6.83
N LYS A 63 13.52 -10.28 5.54
CA LYS A 63 14.21 -10.94 4.43
C LYS A 63 14.20 -12.47 4.50
N THR A 64 13.30 -13.03 5.29
CA THR A 64 13.10 -14.47 5.46
C THR A 64 11.62 -14.73 5.74
N LEU A 65 11.09 -15.87 5.27
CA LEU A 65 9.73 -16.28 5.62
C LEU A 65 9.68 -16.64 7.11
N PRO A 66 8.60 -16.29 7.81
CA PRO A 66 8.48 -16.59 9.23
C PRO A 66 8.28 -18.09 9.47
N SER A 67 8.84 -18.59 10.57
CA SER A 67 8.36 -19.84 11.17
C SER A 67 6.93 -19.67 11.72
N ALA A 68 6.24 -20.78 12.00
CA ALA A 68 4.89 -20.73 12.58
C ALA A 68 4.80 -19.92 13.88
N LYS A 69 5.87 -19.92 14.70
CA LYS A 69 5.95 -19.12 15.92
C LYS A 69 6.10 -17.63 15.62
N GLU A 70 7.01 -17.27 14.71
CA GLU A 70 7.25 -15.88 14.30
C GLU A 70 6.01 -15.29 13.63
N SER A 71 5.32 -16.06 12.81
CA SER A 71 4.05 -15.70 12.18
C SER A 71 2.99 -15.33 13.23
N ALA A 72 2.80 -16.19 14.24
CA ALA A 72 1.85 -15.94 15.32
C ALA A 72 2.22 -14.71 16.18
N GLU A 73 3.52 -14.53 16.47
CA GLU A 73 4.01 -13.38 17.22
C GLU A 73 3.84 -12.08 16.43
N PHE A 74 4.13 -12.10 15.13
CA PHE A 74 4.01 -10.93 14.26
C PHE A 74 2.56 -10.50 14.06
N ARG A 75 1.63 -11.44 13.83
CA ARG A 75 0.20 -11.13 13.79
C ARG A 75 -0.27 -10.50 15.10
N LYS A 76 0.13 -11.06 16.24
CA LYS A 76 -0.21 -10.51 17.56
C LYS A 76 0.34 -9.08 17.74
N GLU A 77 1.56 -8.82 17.28
CA GLU A 77 2.15 -7.48 17.31
C GLU A 77 1.34 -6.49 16.46
N LEU A 78 1.00 -6.85 15.22
CA LEU A 78 0.21 -6.00 14.33
C LEU A 78 -1.21 -5.75 14.88
N THR A 79 -1.85 -6.77 15.45
CA THR A 79 -3.13 -6.60 16.15
C THR A 79 -3.00 -5.57 17.27
N HIS A 80 -2.03 -5.75 18.16
CA HIS A 80 -1.84 -4.85 19.31
C HIS A 80 -1.60 -3.40 18.88
N ARG A 81 -0.73 -3.17 17.88
CA ARG A 81 -0.46 -1.82 17.35
C ARG A 81 -1.69 -1.15 16.74
N GLY A 82 -2.64 -1.95 16.26
CA GLY A 82 -3.88 -1.49 15.65
C GLY A 82 -5.04 -1.25 16.61
N GLU A 83 -4.94 -1.66 17.87
CA GLU A 83 -5.98 -1.47 18.89
C GLU A 83 -6.10 0.00 19.32
N GLU A 84 -4.97 0.70 19.44
CA GLU A 84 -4.91 2.11 19.86
C GLU A 84 -4.69 3.03 18.66
N MET A 85 -5.71 3.16 17.81
CA MET A 85 -5.70 4.15 16.73
C MET A 85 -5.99 5.55 17.30
N PRO A 86 -5.21 6.60 16.95
CA PRO A 86 -5.48 7.97 17.38
C PRO A 86 -6.64 8.59 16.58
N THR A 87 -7.84 8.03 16.73
CA THR A 87 -9.03 8.40 15.96
C THR A 87 -9.37 9.88 16.04
N GLY A 88 -9.00 10.56 17.14
CA GLY A 88 -9.10 12.02 17.28
C GLY A 88 -8.40 12.79 16.16
N ALA A 89 -7.27 12.29 15.67
CA ALA A 89 -6.54 12.90 14.55
C ALA A 89 -7.27 12.70 13.21
N LEU A 90 -7.99 11.59 13.05
CA LEU A 90 -8.72 11.27 11.82
C LEU A 90 -10.03 12.05 11.65
N ARG A 91 -10.46 12.81 12.67
CA ARG A 91 -11.63 13.70 12.57
C ARG A 91 -11.50 14.73 11.46
N VAL A 92 -10.29 15.04 11.00
CA VAL A 92 -10.08 15.87 9.80
C VAL A 92 -10.81 15.31 8.57
N LEU A 93 -10.87 13.98 8.43
CA LEU A 93 -11.55 13.32 7.32
C LEU A 93 -13.08 13.52 7.37
N GLU A 94 -13.64 13.64 8.58
CA GLU A 94 -15.08 13.91 8.78
C GLU A 94 -15.47 15.33 8.35
N THR A 95 -14.50 16.25 8.24
CA THR A 95 -14.75 17.63 7.80
C THR A 95 -14.75 17.79 6.29
N LEU A 96 -14.26 16.79 5.55
CA LEU A 96 -14.23 16.81 4.09
C LEU A 96 -15.63 16.55 3.54
N THR A 97 -15.97 17.19 2.42
CA THR A 97 -17.28 17.02 1.81
C THR A 97 -17.44 15.60 1.25
N THR A 98 -18.49 14.89 1.67
CA THR A 98 -18.85 13.54 1.20
C THR A 98 -18.84 13.46 -0.33
N GLY A 99 -18.28 12.36 -0.87
CA GLY A 99 -18.17 12.12 -2.31
C GLY A 99 -17.19 13.03 -3.07
N SER A 100 -16.61 14.05 -2.44
CA SER A 100 -15.74 15.03 -3.11
C SER A 100 -14.25 14.65 -3.08
N GLY A 101 -13.47 15.25 -4.00
CA GLY A 101 -12.02 15.07 -4.07
C GLY A 101 -11.60 13.66 -4.51
N HIS A 102 -10.32 13.46 -4.78
CA HIS A 102 -9.82 12.15 -5.17
C HIS A 102 -9.64 11.26 -3.92
N PRO A 103 -9.97 9.94 -3.96
CA PRO A 103 -9.78 9.05 -2.79
C PRO A 103 -8.34 9.00 -2.28
N MET A 104 -7.36 9.12 -3.18
CA MET A 104 -5.94 9.18 -2.80
C MET A 104 -5.56 10.44 -2.02
N ASP A 105 -6.26 11.57 -2.23
CA ASP A 105 -6.03 12.79 -1.43
C ASP A 105 -6.48 12.56 0.01
N TRP A 106 -7.62 11.87 0.20
CA TRP A 106 -8.11 11.48 1.52
C TRP A 106 -7.13 10.54 2.22
N LEU A 107 -6.56 9.58 1.49
CA LEU A 107 -5.54 8.69 2.02
C LEU A 107 -4.29 9.46 2.46
N ALA A 108 -3.79 10.39 1.64
CA ALA A 108 -2.63 11.20 2.00
C ALA A 108 -2.90 12.10 3.23
N ILE A 109 -4.08 12.72 3.32
CA ILE A 109 -4.52 13.48 4.50
C ILE A 109 -4.56 12.58 5.74
N GLY A 110 -5.14 11.39 5.62
CA GLY A 110 -5.23 10.42 6.71
C GLY A 110 -3.86 9.96 7.23
N ILE A 111 -2.94 9.62 6.33
CA ILE A 111 -1.56 9.24 6.69
C ILE A 111 -0.86 10.40 7.40
N MET A 112 -1.00 11.64 6.90
CA MET A 112 -0.40 12.82 7.55
C MET A 112 -1.03 13.11 8.91
N ALA A 113 -2.34 12.93 9.07
CA ALA A 113 -3.03 13.11 10.34
C ALA A 113 -2.56 12.10 11.40
N LEU A 114 -2.40 10.83 11.02
CA LEU A 114 -1.78 9.82 11.88
C LEU A 114 -0.36 10.23 12.27
N GLY A 115 0.46 10.62 11.30
CA GLY A 115 1.83 11.08 11.56
C GLY A 115 1.90 12.26 12.52
N ALA A 116 1.01 13.23 12.42
CA ALA A 116 0.95 14.36 13.35
C ALA A 116 0.61 13.93 14.79
N ALA A 117 -0.13 12.84 14.97
CA ALA A 117 -0.57 12.38 16.28
C ALA A 117 0.46 11.48 16.99
N GLU A 118 1.22 10.68 16.24
CA GLU A 118 1.91 9.52 16.83
C GLU A 118 3.30 9.21 16.27
N THR A 119 3.89 10.11 15.46
CA THR A 119 5.27 9.92 15.00
C THR A 119 6.21 9.79 16.20
N THR A 120 6.93 8.67 16.27
CA THR A 120 7.91 8.41 17.34
C THR A 120 9.32 8.81 16.94
N GLY A 121 9.60 8.89 15.64
CA GLY A 121 10.94 9.12 15.09
C GLY A 121 11.74 7.83 14.88
N ASP A 122 11.25 6.68 15.36
CA ASP A 122 11.77 5.37 15.00
C ASP A 122 11.03 4.86 13.75
N ALA A 123 11.76 4.76 12.64
CA ALA A 123 11.17 4.39 11.35
C ALA A 123 10.53 2.99 11.35
N LYS A 124 11.07 2.05 12.14
CA LYS A 124 10.51 0.68 12.22
C LYS A 124 9.20 0.73 13.00
N VAL A 125 9.17 1.39 14.14
CA VAL A 125 7.97 1.56 14.97
C VAL A 125 6.88 2.28 14.18
N ASP A 126 7.21 3.41 13.56
CA ASP A 126 6.27 4.23 12.79
C ASP A 126 5.72 3.45 11.58
N SER A 127 6.56 2.68 10.88
CA SER A 127 6.11 1.84 9.75
C SER A 127 5.16 0.73 10.18
N LEU A 128 5.51 -0.01 11.24
CA LEU A 128 4.68 -1.10 11.75
C LEU A 128 3.34 -0.58 12.29
N ASN A 129 3.35 0.56 12.95
CA ASN A 129 2.10 1.12 13.41
C ASN A 129 1.20 1.58 12.26
N LEU A 130 1.76 2.22 11.23
CA LEU A 130 0.98 2.64 10.07
C LEU A 130 0.40 1.43 9.33
N ILE A 131 1.19 0.35 9.12
CA ILE A 131 0.70 -0.91 8.54
C ILE A 131 -0.50 -1.44 9.34
N ALA A 132 -0.39 -1.50 10.67
CA ALA A 132 -1.44 -1.99 11.55
C ALA A 132 -2.73 -1.13 11.50
N ARG A 133 -2.61 0.17 11.20
CA ARG A 133 -3.71 1.15 11.18
C ARG A 133 -4.37 1.31 9.81
N LEU A 134 -3.72 0.88 8.73
CA LEU A 134 -4.25 1.00 7.37
C LEU A 134 -5.64 0.38 7.18
N PRO A 135 -5.97 -0.80 7.74
CA PRO A 135 -7.31 -1.36 7.60
C PRO A 135 -8.41 -0.39 8.07
N GLU A 136 -8.26 0.20 9.25
CA GLU A 136 -9.26 1.13 9.79
C GLU A 136 -9.27 2.44 9.01
N LEU A 137 -8.09 2.97 8.65
CA LEU A 137 -7.99 4.19 7.86
C LEU A 137 -8.72 4.03 6.52
N MET A 138 -8.50 2.92 5.82
CA MET A 138 -9.11 2.64 4.53
C MET A 138 -10.62 2.43 4.64
N ALA A 139 -11.09 1.65 5.63
CA ALA A 139 -12.52 1.44 5.85
C ALA A 139 -13.24 2.76 6.18
N ARG A 140 -12.62 3.57 7.06
CA ARG A 140 -13.13 4.90 7.43
C ARG A 140 -13.21 5.84 6.24
N ILE A 141 -12.16 5.91 5.40
CA ILE A 141 -12.16 6.73 4.18
C ILE A 141 -13.27 6.26 3.22
N PHE A 142 -13.38 4.95 2.99
CA PHE A 142 -14.36 4.38 2.07
C PHE A 142 -15.79 4.74 2.48
N LEU A 143 -16.13 4.53 3.76
CA LEU A 143 -17.45 4.79 4.30
C LEU A 143 -17.77 6.30 4.40
N LEU A 144 -16.82 7.13 4.86
CA LEU A 144 -17.01 8.58 4.90
C LEU A 144 -17.24 9.17 3.51
N ARG A 145 -16.42 8.76 2.53
CA ARG A 145 -16.58 9.21 1.14
C ARG A 145 -17.88 8.71 0.52
N GLY A 146 -18.28 7.48 0.87
CA GLY A 146 -19.54 6.88 0.44
C GLY A 146 -20.80 7.41 1.16
N GLY A 147 -20.64 8.27 2.17
CA GLY A 147 -21.75 8.86 2.92
C GLY A 147 -22.43 7.90 3.88
N LYS A 148 -21.71 6.87 4.35
CA LYS A 148 -22.20 5.86 5.30
C LYS A 148 -21.27 5.67 6.52
N PRO A 149 -20.82 6.75 7.19
CA PRO A 149 -19.89 6.64 8.32
C PRO A 149 -20.39 5.76 9.47
N GLU A 150 -21.70 5.65 9.64
CA GLU A 150 -22.37 4.84 10.67
C GLU A 150 -22.19 3.34 10.49
N ASP A 151 -21.83 2.87 9.29
CA ASP A 151 -21.62 1.46 8.99
C ASP A 151 -20.24 0.97 9.48
N LEU A 152 -19.36 1.87 9.91
CA LEU A 152 -18.00 1.53 10.34
C LEU A 152 -18.05 0.70 11.63
N ARG A 153 -17.66 -0.58 11.53
CA ARG A 153 -17.54 -1.46 12.70
C ARG A 153 -16.21 -1.23 13.43
N PRO A 154 -16.14 -1.49 14.75
CA PRO A 154 -14.87 -1.52 15.45
C PRO A 154 -13.98 -2.66 14.93
N ARG A 155 -12.68 -2.52 15.15
CA ARG A 155 -11.70 -3.58 14.87
C ARG A 155 -12.03 -4.85 15.67
N GLU A 156 -11.82 -6.01 15.05
CA GLU A 156 -11.87 -7.32 15.71
C GLU A 156 -10.45 -7.88 15.87
N THR A 157 -10.03 -8.15 17.11
CA THR A 157 -8.62 -8.47 17.44
C THR A 157 -8.19 -9.85 16.96
N LYS A 158 -9.14 -10.72 16.64
CA LYS A 158 -8.87 -12.08 16.12
C LYS A 158 -8.64 -12.13 14.61
N LEU A 159 -8.97 -11.06 13.88
CA LEU A 159 -8.89 -11.02 12.42
C LEU A 159 -7.54 -10.45 11.95
N GLY A 160 -7.08 -10.93 10.78
CA GLY A 160 -5.91 -10.38 10.08
C GLY A 160 -6.16 -8.97 9.53
N LEU A 161 -5.19 -8.41 8.81
CA LEU A 161 -5.28 -7.05 8.25
C LEU A 161 -6.42 -6.91 7.24
N VAL A 162 -6.47 -7.80 6.23
CA VAL A 162 -7.49 -7.75 5.17
C VAL A 162 -8.86 -8.09 5.74
N GLU A 163 -8.93 -9.09 6.60
CA GLU A 163 -10.17 -9.52 7.24
C GLU A 163 -10.76 -8.42 8.12
N ASN A 164 -9.92 -7.69 8.85
CA ASN A 164 -10.36 -6.52 9.60
C ASN A 164 -10.90 -5.42 8.67
N PHE A 165 -10.25 -5.13 7.55
CA PHE A 165 -10.76 -4.15 6.59
C PHE A 165 -12.17 -4.53 6.10
N VAL A 166 -12.38 -5.77 5.68
CA VAL A 166 -13.70 -6.26 5.22
C VAL A 166 -14.74 -6.25 6.34
N HIS A 167 -14.36 -6.68 7.55
CA HIS A 167 -15.22 -6.63 8.73
C HIS A 167 -15.66 -5.19 9.05
N MET A 168 -14.73 -4.24 9.01
CA MET A 168 -14.98 -2.83 9.32
C MET A 168 -15.87 -2.14 8.28
N LEU A 169 -15.92 -2.65 7.05
CA LEU A 169 -16.90 -2.24 6.03
C LEU A 169 -18.31 -2.78 6.28
N GLY A 170 -18.48 -3.64 7.28
CA GLY A 170 -19.77 -4.23 7.64
C GLY A 170 -20.20 -5.42 6.80
N ILE A 171 -19.24 -6.09 6.13
CA ILE A 171 -19.49 -7.20 5.22
C ILE A 171 -19.27 -8.53 5.97
N ASP A 172 -20.20 -9.47 5.83
CA ASP A 172 -20.20 -10.77 6.55
C ASP A 172 -20.55 -11.95 5.63
N GLY A 173 -20.45 -13.17 6.16
CA GLY A 173 -20.86 -14.41 5.51
C GLY A 173 -20.06 -14.74 4.25
N ASP A 174 -20.70 -15.42 3.31
CA ASP A 174 -20.06 -15.88 2.06
C ASP A 174 -19.45 -14.73 1.24
N GLU A 175 -19.99 -13.51 1.35
CA GLU A 175 -19.44 -12.33 0.69
C GLU A 175 -18.11 -11.90 1.31
N ALA A 176 -18.04 -11.87 2.64
CA ALA A 176 -16.80 -11.58 3.35
C ALA A 176 -15.71 -12.61 3.02
N GLU A 177 -16.05 -13.91 2.97
CA GLU A 177 -15.08 -14.96 2.59
C GLU A 177 -14.51 -14.75 1.18
N ARG A 178 -15.37 -14.43 0.20
CA ARG A 178 -14.92 -14.12 -1.17
C ARG A 178 -14.06 -12.86 -1.21
N MET A 179 -14.46 -11.81 -0.51
CA MET A 179 -13.70 -10.56 -0.48
C MET A 179 -12.36 -10.73 0.21
N ASN A 180 -12.29 -11.43 1.34
CA ASN A 180 -11.05 -11.72 2.05
C ASN A 180 -10.07 -12.44 1.12
N ARG A 181 -10.51 -13.49 0.42
CA ARG A 181 -9.67 -14.24 -0.52
C ARG A 181 -9.15 -13.37 -1.66
N VAL A 182 -10.03 -12.61 -2.32
CA VAL A 182 -9.64 -11.78 -3.47
C VAL A 182 -8.73 -10.64 -3.04
N LEU A 183 -9.04 -9.97 -1.94
CA LEU A 183 -8.27 -8.83 -1.44
C LEU A 183 -6.91 -9.27 -0.88
N ARG A 184 -6.80 -10.42 -0.21
CA ARG A 184 -5.51 -10.98 0.25
C ARG A 184 -4.60 -11.26 -0.93
N PHE A 185 -5.11 -11.97 -1.93
CA PHE A 185 -4.38 -12.25 -3.17
C PHE A 185 -3.95 -10.96 -3.88
N PHE A 186 -4.89 -10.02 -4.07
CA PHE A 186 -4.60 -8.72 -4.67
C PHE A 186 -3.54 -7.96 -3.88
N PHE A 187 -3.65 -7.93 -2.55
CA PHE A 187 -2.74 -7.20 -1.68
C PHE A 187 -1.32 -7.75 -1.80
N ILE A 188 -1.14 -9.07 -1.71
CA ILE A 188 0.16 -9.73 -1.82
C ILE A 188 0.81 -9.44 -3.18
N LEU A 189 0.06 -9.58 -4.28
CA LEU A 189 0.60 -9.33 -5.63
C LEU A 189 1.07 -7.88 -5.86
N HIS A 190 0.60 -6.93 -5.06
CA HIS A 190 0.86 -5.50 -5.24
C HIS A 190 1.69 -4.88 -4.08
N MET A 191 2.28 -5.68 -3.20
CA MET A 191 3.04 -5.14 -2.04
C MET A 191 4.30 -4.37 -2.45
N ASP A 192 5.00 -4.83 -3.49
CA ASP A 192 6.20 -4.17 -3.99
C ASP A 192 6.46 -4.48 -5.47
N HIS A 193 7.22 -3.62 -6.16
CA HIS A 193 7.59 -3.78 -7.57
C HIS A 193 8.84 -2.98 -7.95
N GLY A 194 9.96 -3.31 -7.30
CA GLY A 194 11.25 -2.65 -7.47
C GLY A 194 11.29 -1.21 -6.95
N GLY A 195 12.47 -0.59 -7.05
CA GLY A 195 12.74 0.73 -6.45
C GLY A 195 12.50 1.95 -7.36
N GLY A 196 12.16 1.73 -8.64
CA GLY A 196 12.14 2.77 -9.67
C GLY A 196 10.76 3.27 -10.08
N ASN A 197 9.68 2.60 -9.66
CA ASN A 197 8.33 3.10 -9.89
C ASN A 197 8.12 4.43 -9.10
N LEU A 198 7.23 5.28 -9.59
CA LEU A 198 7.15 6.67 -9.15
C LEU A 198 6.81 6.79 -7.65
N SER A 199 5.90 5.96 -7.13
CA SER A 199 5.56 5.96 -5.69
C SER A 199 6.72 5.55 -4.80
N THR A 200 7.40 4.45 -5.11
CA THR A 200 8.56 3.99 -4.33
C THR A 200 9.72 4.98 -4.42
N PHE A 201 9.99 5.52 -5.61
CA PHE A 201 11.05 6.51 -5.82
C PHE A 201 10.77 7.81 -5.05
N SER A 202 9.55 8.37 -5.15
CA SER A 202 9.16 9.59 -4.44
C SER A 202 9.21 9.42 -2.92
N GLY A 203 8.71 8.30 -2.39
CA GLY A 203 8.81 7.99 -0.97
C GLY A 203 10.26 7.93 -0.48
N LYS A 204 11.12 7.20 -1.20
CA LYS A 204 12.56 7.10 -0.90
C LYS A 204 13.26 8.46 -0.96
N ALA A 205 12.94 9.28 -1.96
CA ALA A 205 13.51 10.61 -2.11
C ALA A 205 13.19 11.50 -0.90
N VAL A 206 11.93 11.52 -0.45
CA VAL A 206 11.52 12.26 0.76
C VAL A 206 12.16 11.71 2.03
N ALA A 207 12.20 10.38 2.19
CA ALA A 207 12.85 9.73 3.33
C ALA A 207 14.36 10.04 3.40
N SER A 208 15.03 10.23 2.27
CA SER A 208 16.47 10.57 2.24
C SER A 208 16.81 11.90 2.92
N GLY A 209 15.84 12.82 2.99
CA GLY A 209 15.94 14.07 3.77
C GLY A 209 15.71 13.90 5.27
N LYS A 210 15.57 12.66 5.76
CA LYS A 210 15.18 12.31 7.14
C LYS A 210 13.79 12.81 7.55
N ALA A 211 12.87 12.93 6.58
CA ALA A 211 11.47 13.15 6.86
C ALA A 211 10.85 11.92 7.56
N SER A 212 9.72 12.12 8.26
CA SER A 212 9.02 11.01 8.92
C SER A 212 8.51 9.98 7.92
N VAL A 213 8.29 8.74 8.38
CA VAL A 213 7.70 7.66 7.57
C VAL A 213 6.34 8.08 7.00
N TYR A 214 5.52 8.76 7.80
CA TYR A 214 4.22 9.26 7.37
C TYR A 214 4.33 10.29 6.23
N ALA A 215 5.28 11.25 6.32
CA ALA A 215 5.50 12.22 5.25
C ALA A 215 6.03 11.57 3.96
N SER A 216 6.93 10.60 4.11
CA SER A 216 7.43 9.79 3.00
C SER A 216 6.32 9.01 2.30
N LEU A 217 5.47 8.31 3.05
CA LEU A 217 4.39 7.51 2.49
C LEU A 217 3.24 8.35 1.94
N ALA A 218 2.88 9.48 2.57
CA ALA A 218 1.92 10.42 1.98
C ALA A 218 2.42 10.95 0.63
N SER A 219 3.72 11.25 0.52
CA SER A 219 4.34 11.67 -0.75
C SER A 219 4.33 10.54 -1.79
N ALA A 220 4.57 9.29 -1.38
CA ALA A 220 4.43 8.13 -2.25
C ALA A 220 2.99 7.94 -2.76
N MET A 221 1.98 8.14 -1.91
CA MET A 221 0.56 8.05 -2.30
C MET A 221 0.14 9.19 -3.23
N ASN A 222 0.64 10.41 -3.01
CA ASN A 222 0.43 11.54 -3.93
C ASN A 222 1.07 11.28 -5.30
N ALA A 223 2.22 10.61 -5.32
CA ALA A 223 2.86 10.20 -6.56
C ALA A 223 2.08 9.06 -7.26
N LEU A 224 1.50 8.14 -6.48
CA LEU A 224 0.64 7.05 -6.97
C LEU A 224 -0.68 7.54 -7.57
N SER A 225 -1.24 8.65 -7.06
CA SER A 225 -2.50 9.20 -7.57
C SER A 225 -2.42 9.72 -9.01
N GLY A 226 -1.21 9.93 -9.54
CA GLY A 226 -0.97 10.34 -10.92
C GLY A 226 -1.56 9.35 -11.94
N PRO A 227 -2.28 9.81 -12.98
CA PRO A 227 -2.93 8.92 -13.96
C PRO A 227 -1.99 7.96 -14.70
N LEU A 228 -0.72 8.33 -14.86
CA LEU A 228 0.30 7.51 -15.52
C LEU A 228 0.89 6.42 -14.60
N HIS A 229 0.52 6.39 -13.32
CA HIS A 229 0.99 5.40 -12.36
C HIS A 229 -0.18 4.57 -11.81
N GLY A 230 -1.11 5.18 -11.06
CA GLY A 230 -2.15 4.43 -10.33
C GLY A 230 -3.43 4.08 -11.10
N ARG A 231 -3.62 4.54 -12.35
CA ARG A 231 -4.92 4.43 -13.05
C ARG A 231 -5.06 3.21 -13.97
N ALA A 232 -4.01 2.38 -14.12
CA ALA A 232 -4.04 1.27 -15.08
C ALA A 232 -5.20 0.28 -14.85
N ASN A 233 -5.50 -0.06 -13.59
CA ASN A 233 -6.61 -0.95 -13.24
C ASN A 233 -7.97 -0.36 -13.68
N GLN A 234 -8.26 0.89 -13.30
CA GLN A 234 -9.48 1.59 -13.69
C GLN A 234 -9.62 1.68 -15.22
N ALA A 235 -8.54 2.05 -15.92
CA ALA A 235 -8.56 2.15 -17.38
C ALA A 235 -8.83 0.80 -18.06
N CYS A 236 -8.34 -0.30 -17.50
CA CYS A 236 -8.61 -1.65 -18.00
C CYS A 236 -10.08 -2.03 -17.80
N LEU A 237 -10.65 -1.76 -16.63
CA LEU A 237 -12.06 -2.01 -16.35
C LEU A 237 -12.97 -1.19 -17.28
N GLU A 238 -12.73 0.12 -17.41
CA GLU A 238 -13.45 1.02 -18.33
C GLU A 238 -13.36 0.50 -19.77
N PHE A 239 -12.21 -0.01 -20.20
CA PHE A 239 -12.03 -0.61 -21.51
C PHE A 239 -12.86 -1.88 -21.71
N VAL A 240 -12.88 -2.78 -20.73
CA VAL A 240 -13.67 -4.03 -20.80
C VAL A 240 -15.17 -3.71 -20.81
N GLN A 241 -15.63 -2.78 -19.97
CA GLN A 241 -17.02 -2.33 -19.96
C GLN A 241 -17.46 -1.75 -21.31
N ARG A 242 -16.59 -0.96 -21.96
CA ARG A 242 -16.83 -0.41 -23.30
C ARG A 242 -17.02 -1.46 -24.39
N ILE A 243 -16.36 -2.61 -24.28
CA ILE A 243 -16.54 -3.71 -25.23
C ILE A 243 -17.84 -4.46 -24.94
N GLY A 244 -18.27 -4.48 -23.67
CA GLY A 244 -19.44 -5.22 -23.20
C GLY A 244 -20.78 -4.62 -23.60
N THR A 245 -20.83 -3.37 -24.09
CA THR A 245 -22.07 -2.69 -24.50
C THR A 245 -21.85 -1.81 -25.73
N SER A 246 -22.91 -1.60 -26.51
CA SER A 246 -22.95 -0.59 -27.58
C SER A 246 -23.53 0.75 -27.11
N ASP A 247 -24.04 0.84 -25.88
CA ASP A 247 -24.57 2.07 -25.29
C ASP A 247 -23.45 2.83 -24.57
N HIS A 248 -23.26 4.10 -24.98
CA HIS A 248 -22.22 4.95 -24.39
C HIS A 248 -22.56 5.42 -22.97
N ASP A 249 -23.84 5.42 -22.57
CA ASP A 249 -24.30 5.88 -21.26
C ASP A 249 -24.19 4.77 -20.17
N GLU A 250 -23.89 3.53 -20.57
CA GLU A 250 -23.71 2.37 -19.68
C GLU A 250 -22.26 2.16 -19.18
N ILE A 251 -21.32 3.00 -19.63
CA ILE A 251 -19.88 2.96 -19.31
C ILE A 251 -19.51 4.07 -18.33
#